data_AF-A0A821YIL9-F1
#
_entry.id   AF-A0A821YIL9-F1
#
_cell.length_a   1.000
_cell.length_b   1.000
_cell.length_c   1.000
_cell.angle_alpha   90.00
_cell.angle_beta   90.00
_cell.angle_gamma   90.00
#
_symmetry.space_group_name_H-M   'P 1'
#
loop_
_entity.id
_entity.type
_entity.pdbx_description
1 polymer ?
#
loop_
_entity_poly.entity_id
_entity_poly.type
_entity_poly.pdbx_seq_one_letter_code
_entity_poly.pdbx_strand_id
1 'polypeptide(L)'
;MSYWIFIEIYSSQLDCLVSFAIASVNGNYIRPIFSNEQQKIHLIDSRHPCVEKQDNINFISNTIELDRNKHRFQIITGPNMGGKSTYIRQVGV
;
A
#
# COMPACT_ATOMS: atom_id res chain seq x y z
N MET A 1 7.95 29.34 26.14
CA MET A 1 7.87 28.55 24.88
C MET A 1 6.79 27.51 25.10
N SER A 2 5.58 27.84 24.69
CA SER A 2 4.35 27.58 25.46
C SER A 2 3.61 26.32 25.03
N TYR A 3 2.96 25.65 26.00
CA TYR A 3 2.00 24.54 25.90
C TYR A 3 1.20 24.42 24.58
N TRP A 4 0.85 25.55 23.95
CA TRP A 4 0.24 25.62 22.62
C TRP A 4 0.97 24.82 21.52
N ILE A 5 2.31 24.82 21.50
CA ILE A 5 3.08 24.04 20.51
C ILE A 5 2.86 22.54 20.73
N PHE A 6 2.81 22.09 21.98
CA PHE A 6 2.53 20.69 22.29
C PHE A 6 1.10 20.31 21.88
N ILE A 7 0.11 21.17 22.16
CA ILE A 7 -1.28 20.93 21.75
C ILE A 7 -1.36 20.81 20.22
N GLU A 8 -0.69 21.67 19.47
CA GLU A 8 -0.66 21.62 18.01
C GLU A 8 -0.05 20.31 17.49
N ILE A 9 1.10 19.89 18.05
CA ILE A 9 1.76 18.63 17.68
C ILE A 9 0.87 17.43 18.00
N TYR A 10 0.29 17.35 19.19
CA TYR A 10 -0.54 16.20 19.55
C TYR A 10 -1.87 16.18 18.79
N SER A 11 -2.48 17.33 18.55
CA SER A 11 -3.71 17.44 17.76
C SER A 11 -3.47 17.01 16.31
N SER A 12 -2.37 17.45 15.69
CA SER A 12 -2.04 17.06 14.31
C SER A 12 -1.69 15.57 14.19
N GLN A 13 -1.00 15.00 15.18
CA GLN A 13 -0.75 13.56 15.23
C GLN A 13 -2.05 12.77 15.32
N LEU A 14 -2.97 13.20 16.19
CA LEU A 14 -4.28 12.55 16.34
C LEU A 14 -5.09 12.65 15.05
N ASP A 15 -5.16 13.82 14.43
CA ASP A 15 -5.88 14.05 13.17
C ASP A 15 -5.34 13.14 12.03
N CYS A 16 -4.02 13.03 11.91
CA CYS A 16 -3.37 12.14 10.95
C CYS A 16 -3.71 10.66 11.19
N LEU A 17 -3.63 10.20 12.45
CA LEU A 17 -3.96 8.82 12.82
C LEU A 17 -5.44 8.48 12.58
N VAL A 18 -6.35 9.40 12.92
CA VAL A 18 -7.78 9.24 12.66
C VAL A 18 -8.06 9.21 11.16
N SER A 19 -7.41 10.08 10.38
CA SER A 19 -7.52 10.09 8.92
C SER A 19 -7.07 8.75 8.31
N PHE A 20 -5.96 8.16 8.78
CA PHE A 20 -5.54 6.82 8.35
C PHE A 20 -6.52 5.74 8.76
N ALA A 21 -7.11 5.81 9.97
CA ALA A 21 -8.11 4.85 10.41
C ALA A 21 -9.37 4.89 9.52
N ILE A 22 -9.88 6.08 9.22
CA ILE A 22 -11.04 6.28 8.32
C ILE A 22 -10.71 5.75 6.91
N ALA A 23 -9.55 6.11 6.36
CA ALA A 23 -9.12 5.64 5.05
C ALA A 23 -9.00 4.11 5.00
N SER A 24 -8.50 3.49 6.07
CA SER A 24 -8.34 2.04 6.19
C SER A 24 -9.67 1.30 6.27
N VAL A 25 -10.63 1.81 7.06
CA VAL A 25 -11.97 1.22 7.14
C VAL A 25 -12.70 1.33 5.81
N ASN A 26 -12.70 2.51 5.19
CA ASN A 26 -13.36 2.72 3.90
C ASN A 26 -12.70 1.94 2.75
N GLY A 27 -11.40 1.67 2.85
CA GLY A 27 -10.62 0.92 1.86
C GLY A 27 -10.49 -0.57 2.15
N ASN A 28 -11.07 -1.09 3.24
CA ASN A 28 -10.83 -2.45 3.74
C ASN A 28 -9.34 -2.82 3.83
N TYR A 29 -8.48 -1.87 4.24
CA TYR A 29 -7.05 -2.12 4.37
C TYR A 29 -6.74 -2.98 5.60
N ILE A 30 -5.73 -3.81 5.45
CA ILE A 30 -5.19 -4.66 6.52
C ILE A 30 -3.92 -4.06 7.09
N ARG A 31 -3.65 -4.31 8.37
CA ARG A 31 -2.40 -3.91 9.01
C ARG A 31 -1.24 -4.75 8.45
N PRO A 32 -0.21 -4.14 7.84
CA PRO A 32 0.95 -4.89 7.37
C PRO A 32 1.82 -5.37 8.53
N ILE A 33 2.57 -6.45 8.29
CA ILE A 33 3.58 -6.97 9.21
C ILE A 33 4.94 -6.52 8.70
N PHE A 34 5.67 -5.75 9.50
CA PHE A 34 7.03 -5.32 9.19
C PHE A 34 8.04 -6.28 9.84
N SER A 35 9.10 -6.61 9.10
CA SER A 35 10.23 -7.40 9.61
C SER A 35 11.54 -6.70 9.29
N ASN A 36 12.41 -6.57 10.30
CA ASN A 36 13.76 -6.03 10.11
C ASN A 36 14.76 -7.10 9.66
N GLU A 37 14.43 -8.38 9.83
CA GLU A 37 15.30 -9.51 9.54
C GLU A 37 15.07 -10.06 8.13
N GLN A 38 13.83 -9.99 7.65
CA GLN A 38 13.44 -10.54 6.35
C GLN A 38 13.39 -9.44 5.29
N GLN A 39 14.16 -9.64 4.23
CA GLN A 39 14.07 -8.80 3.03
C GLN A 39 13.09 -9.42 2.04
N LYS A 40 11.83 -9.48 2.47
CA LYS A 40 10.73 -10.08 1.73
C LYS A 40 9.54 -9.12 1.63
N ILE A 41 8.96 -9.01 0.44
CA ILE A 41 7.64 -8.42 0.22
C ILE A 41 6.71 -9.57 -0.13
N HIS A 42 5.62 -9.70 0.63
CA HIS A 42 4.60 -10.70 0.39
C HIS A 42 3.24 -10.05 0.55
N LEU A 43 2.57 -9.81 -0.57
CA LEU A 43 1.27 -9.16 -0.63
C LEU A 43 0.29 -10.14 -1.27
N ILE A 44 -0.72 -10.56 -0.53
CA ILE A 44 -1.77 -11.48 -1.00
C ILE A 44 -3.01 -10.65 -1.30
N ASP A 45 -3.69 -10.95 -2.42
CA ASP A 45 -4.88 -10.23 -2.87
C ASP A 45 -4.71 -8.70 -2.87
N SER A 46 -3.51 -8.25 -3.20
CA SER A 46 -3.14 -6.84 -3.18
C SER A 46 -3.83 -6.10 -4.33
N ARG A 47 -4.22 -4.85 -4.08
CA ARG A 47 -4.91 -3.99 -5.04
C ARG A 47 -4.28 -2.60 -5.05
N HIS A 48 -4.30 -1.92 -6.19
CA HIS A 48 -3.74 -0.57 -6.29
C HIS A 48 -4.71 0.45 -5.68
N PRO A 49 -4.34 1.15 -4.58
CA PRO A 49 -5.29 1.90 -3.75
C PRO A 49 -6.01 3.03 -4.48
N CYS A 50 -5.32 3.71 -5.42
CA CYS A 50 -5.94 4.77 -6.22
C CYS A 50 -6.76 4.27 -7.42
N VAL A 51 -6.34 3.17 -8.06
CA VAL A 51 -7.00 2.67 -9.29
C VAL A 51 -8.29 1.94 -8.93
N GLU A 52 -8.30 1.18 -7.84
CA GLU A 52 -9.50 0.47 -7.37
C GLU A 52 -10.65 1.42 -7.01
N LYS A 53 -10.34 2.64 -6.56
CA LYS A 53 -11.36 3.65 -6.19
C LYS A 53 -11.91 4.44 -7.38
N GLN A 54 -11.46 4.18 -8.61
CA GLN A 54 -11.99 4.86 -9.79
C GLN A 54 -13.36 4.30 -10.17
N ASP A 55 -14.25 5.18 -10.62
CA ASP A 55 -15.58 4.79 -11.07
C ASP A 55 -15.50 3.84 -12.27
N ASN A 56 -16.42 2.87 -12.30
CA ASN A 56 -16.55 1.87 -13.38
C ASN A 56 -15.32 0.96 -13.58
N ILE A 57 -14.42 0.87 -12.60
CA ILE A 57 -13.30 -0.08 -12.61
C ILE A 57 -13.62 -1.29 -11.71
N ASN A 58 -13.56 -2.49 -12.29
CA ASN A 58 -13.49 -3.71 -11.51
C ASN A 58 -12.03 -4.19 -11.42
N PHE A 59 -11.34 -3.82 -10.34
CA PHE A 59 -9.93 -4.13 -10.18
C PHE A 59 -9.72 -5.59 -9.78
N ILE A 60 -8.92 -6.35 -10.53
CA ILE A 60 -8.55 -7.73 -10.18
C ILE A 60 -7.29 -7.69 -9.29
N SER A 61 -7.36 -8.32 -8.12
CA SER A 61 -6.24 -8.38 -7.17
C SER A 61 -5.06 -9.20 -7.70
N ASN A 62 -3.87 -8.93 -7.17
CA ASN A 62 -2.64 -9.64 -7.52
C ASN A 62 -1.91 -10.12 -6.27
N THR A 63 -1.31 -11.31 -6.34
CA THR A 63 -0.35 -11.78 -5.33
C THR A 63 1.07 -11.43 -5.78
N ILE A 64 1.85 -10.83 -4.88
CA ILE A 64 3.22 -10.39 -5.11
C ILE A 64 4.12 -11.09 -4.09
N GLU A 65 5.13 -11.81 -4.59
CA GLU A 65 6.19 -12.38 -3.75
C GLU A 65 7.56 -11.94 -4.28
N LEU A 66 8.25 -11.10 -3.50
CA LEU A 66 9.63 -10.72 -3.74
C LEU A 66 10.44 -11.16 -2.53
N ASP A 67 11.30 -12.15 -2.72
CA ASP A 67 12.18 -12.68 -1.68
C ASP A 67 13.63 -12.51 -2.16
N ARG A 68 14.44 -11.76 -1.41
CA ARG A 68 15.85 -11.53 -1.79
C ARG A 68 16.64 -12.83 -1.95
N ASN A 69 16.24 -13.93 -1.34
CA ASN A 69 16.97 -15.20 -1.44
C ASN A 69 16.49 -16.08 -2.60
N LYS A 70 15.31 -15.81 -3.18
CA LYS A 70 14.70 -16.63 -4.25
C LYS A 70 14.41 -15.86 -5.54
N HIS A 71 13.83 -14.67 -5.42
CA HIS A 71 13.28 -13.87 -6.52
C HIS A 71 13.74 -12.40 -6.40
N ARG A 72 15.05 -12.16 -6.57
CA ARG A 72 15.64 -10.81 -6.48
C ARG A 72 15.20 -9.84 -7.57
N PHE A 73 14.75 -10.39 -8.70
CA PHE A 73 14.38 -9.64 -9.89
C PHE A 73 13.28 -10.38 -10.64
N GLN A 74 12.25 -9.66 -11.08
CA GLN A 74 11.13 -10.21 -11.84
C GLN A 74 11.01 -9.49 -13.18
N ILE A 75 10.91 -10.26 -14.27
CA ILE A 75 10.61 -9.75 -15.61
C ILE A 75 9.13 -10.00 -15.88
N ILE A 76 8.40 -8.93 -16.17
CA ILE A 76 6.95 -8.99 -16.44
C ILE A 76 6.74 -8.70 -17.92
N THR A 77 6.19 -9.67 -18.66
CA THR A 77 5.89 -9.57 -20.09
C THR A 77 4.39 -9.65 -20.35
N GLY A 78 3.95 -9.34 -21.57
CA GLY A 78 2.55 -9.43 -21.97
C GLY A 78 2.06 -8.22 -22.78
N PRO A 79 0.85 -8.30 -23.35
CA PRO A 79 0.30 -7.30 -24.28
C PRO A 79 0.09 -5.94 -23.60
N ASN A 80 0.06 -4.87 -24.39
CA ASN A 80 -0.26 -3.53 -23.89
C ASN A 80 -1.65 -3.50 -23.25
N MET A 81 -1.83 -2.60 -22.27
CA MET A 81 -3.04 -2.50 -21.44
C MET A 81 -3.39 -3.72 -20.57
N GLY A 82 -2.57 -4.79 -20.57
CA GLY A 82 -2.75 -5.95 -19.67
C GLY A 82 -2.39 -5.70 -18.19
N GLY A 83 -2.45 -4.47 -17.69
CA GLY A 83 -2.22 -4.16 -16.28
C GLY A 83 -0.77 -4.21 -15.78
N LYS A 84 0.21 -4.57 -16.61
CA LYS A 84 1.64 -4.71 -16.21
C LYS A 84 2.19 -3.49 -15.45
N SER A 85 1.96 -2.28 -15.95
CA SER A 85 2.42 -1.04 -15.28
C SER A 85 1.67 -0.78 -13.97
N THR A 86 0.39 -1.15 -13.90
CA THR A 86 -0.41 -1.04 -12.68
C THR A 86 0.09 -2.01 -11.62
N TYR A 87 0.39 -3.26 -11.99
CA TYR A 87 1.01 -4.24 -11.11
C TYR A 87 2.33 -3.70 -10.53
N ILE A 88 3.23 -3.18 -11.37
CA ILE A 88 4.54 -2.68 -10.91
C ILE A 88 4.38 -1.49 -9.95
N ARG A 89 3.50 -0.53 -10.29
CA ARG A 89 3.26 0.65 -9.44
C ARG A 89 2.62 0.28 -8.11
N GLN A 90 1.70 -0.67 -8.10
CA GLN A 90 1.04 -1.16 -6.89
C GLN A 90 2.05 -1.71 -5.86
N VAL A 91 3.14 -2.34 -6.30
CA VAL A 91 4.17 -2.86 -5.36
C VAL A 91 4.85 -1.72 -4.58
N GLY A 92 4.93 -0.52 -5.16
CA GLY A 92 5.66 0.62 -4.60
C GLY A 92 4.81 1.67 -3.89
N VAL A 93 3.48 1.50 -3.85
CA VAL A 93 2.52 2.41 -3.19
C VAL A 93 1.99 1.75 -1.93
#